data_AF-A0A352NQR3-F1
#
_entry.id   AF-A0A352NQR3-F1
#
_cell.length_a   1.000
_cell.length_b   1.000
_cell.length_c   1.000
_cell.angle_alpha   90.00
_cell.angle_beta   90.00
_cell.angle_gamma   90.00
#
_symmetry.space_group_name_H-M   'P 1'
#
loop_
_entity.id
_entity.type
_entity.pdbx_description
1 polymer ?
#
loop_
_entity_poly.entity_id
_entity_poly.type
_entity_poly.pdbx_seq_one_letter_code
_entity_poly.pdbx_strand_id
1 'polypeptide(L)' 'MIQTELITMAATVQGFDLEGFLENISYADTMGPILDPTLWTKGSDRMHKIEQIARAALRFQKECAKALGVEEA' A
#
# COMPACT_ATOMS: atom_id res chain seq x y z
N MET A 1 -18.49 -13.87 -13.20
CA MET A 1 -17.29 -14.33 -12.46
C MET A 1 -16.38 -13.13 -12.17
N ILE A 2 -15.84 -12.46 -13.20
CA ILE A 2 -14.96 -11.28 -13.06
C ILE A 2 -15.57 -10.13 -12.24
N GLN A 3 -16.87 -9.85 -12.41
CA GLN A 3 -17.54 -8.79 -11.63
C GLN A 3 -17.49 -9.04 -10.12
N THR A 4 -17.70 -10.27 -9.68
CA THR A 4 -17.65 -10.67 -8.26
C THR A 4 -16.22 -10.58 -7.72
N GLU A 5 -15.22 -10.93 -8.53
CA GLU A 5 -13.80 -10.81 -8.18
C GLU A 5 -13.40 -9.34 -8.00
N LEU A 6 -13.83 -8.46 -8.92
CA LEU A 6 -13.58 -7.03 -8.82
C LEU A 6 -14.21 -6.40 -7.56
N ILE A 7 -15.45 -6.77 -7.24
CA ILE A 7 -16.13 -6.29 -6.02
C ILE A 7 -15.40 -6.79 -4.77
N THR A 8 -14.96 -8.05 -4.76
CA THR A 8 -14.19 -8.62 -3.63
C THR A 8 -12.86 -7.89 -3.44
N MET A 9 -12.14 -7.62 -4.53
CA MET A 9 -10.89 -6.86 -4.49
C MET A 9 -11.11 -5.43 -3.97
N ALA A 10 -12.15 -4.75 -4.45
CA ALA A 10 -12.52 -3.41 -3.99
C ALA A 10 -12.84 -3.42 -2.49
N ALA A 11 -13.69 -4.34 -2.02
CA ALA A 11 -14.03 -4.45 -0.60
C ALA A 11 -12.80 -4.76 0.27
N THR A 12 -11.89 -5.62 -0.22
CA THR A 12 -10.67 -5.99 0.50
C THR A 12 -9.75 -4.79 0.68
N VAL A 13 -9.52 -4.02 -0.40
CA VAL A 13 -8.58 -2.90 -0.34
C VAL A 13 -9.09 -1.74 0.51
N GLN A 14 -10.42 -1.54 0.61
CA GLN A 14 -11.00 -0.49 1.43
C GLN A 14 -10.70 -0.65 2.93
N GLY A 15 -10.53 -1.89 3.41
CA GLY A 15 -10.20 -2.14 4.81
C GLY A 15 -8.73 -1.94 5.18
N PHE A 16 -7.87 -1.59 4.22
CA PHE A 16 -6.44 -1.43 4.46
C PHE A 16 -6.09 0.04 4.72
N ASP A 17 -5.37 0.27 5.82
CA ASP A 17 -4.66 1.53 6.05
C ASP A 17 -3.37 1.58 5.19
N LEU A 18 -3.55 1.84 3.90
CA LEU A 18 -2.45 1.90 2.95
C LEU A 18 -1.62 3.17 3.06
N GLU A 19 -2.21 4.27 3.53
CA GLU A 19 -1.49 5.53 3.74
C GLU A 19 -0.54 5.40 4.92
N GLY A 20 -1.02 4.96 6.09
CA GLY A 20 -0.17 4.70 7.25
C GLY A 20 0.88 3.61 6.99
N PHE A 21 0.54 2.57 6.22
CA PHE A 21 1.51 1.57 5.80
C PHE A 21 2.64 2.16 4.94
N LEU A 22 2.33 3.04 3.98
CA LEU A 22 3.33 3.69 3.14
C LEU A 22 4.20 4.69 3.93
N GLU A 23 3.63 5.39 4.91
CA GLU A 23 4.39 6.24 5.83
C GLU A 23 5.42 5.42 6.63
N ASN A 24 5.01 4.26 7.14
CA ASN A 24 5.92 3.34 7.84
C ASN A 24 7.05 2.83 6.95
N ILE A 25 6.77 2.51 5.69
CA ILE A 25 7.81 2.15 4.71
C ILE A 25 8.77 3.32 4.50
N SER A 26 8.27 4.53 4.32
CA SER A 26 9.10 5.73 4.11
C SER A 26 10.01 5.99 5.32
N TYR A 27 9.48 5.82 6.53
CA TYR A 27 10.27 5.94 7.75
C TYR A 27 11.36 4.85 7.82
N ALA A 28 11.01 3.59 7.53
CA ALA A 28 11.95 2.49 7.51
C ALA A 28 13.05 2.68 6.43
N ASP A 29 12.72 3.25 5.28
CA ASP A 29 13.67 3.57 4.21
C ASP A 29 14.65 4.67 4.61
N THR A 30 14.17 5.64 5.38
CA THR A 30 15.00 6.74 5.88
C THR A 30 15.92 6.29 7.04
N MET A 31 15.37 5.50 7.98
CA MET A 31 16.07 5.12 9.21
C MET A 31 16.87 3.83 9.09
N GLY A 32 16.46 2.90 8.23
CA GLY A 32 17.08 1.59 8.04
C GLY A 32 18.59 1.65 7.79
N PRO A 33 19.07 2.49 6.85
CA PRO A 33 20.51 2.67 6.61
C PRO A 33 21.30 3.18 7.81
N ILE A 34 20.65 3.86 8.76
CA ILE A 34 21.27 4.46 9.95
C ILE A 34 21.28 3.46 11.11
N LEU A 35 20.16 2.75 11.32
CA LEU A 35 19.97 1.87 12.47
C LEU A 35 20.58 0.47 12.25
N ASP A 36 20.39 -0.12 11.07
CA ASP A 36 20.99 -1.41 10.70
C ASP A 36 21.24 -1.48 9.19
N PRO A 37 22.39 -0.94 8.73
CA PRO A 37 22.73 -0.93 7.31
C PRO A 37 22.79 -2.33 6.69
N THR A 38 23.16 -3.36 7.48
CA THR A 38 23.32 -4.72 6.95
C THR A 38 21.97 -5.36 6.68
N LEU A 39 21.03 -5.24 7.62
CA LEU A 39 19.66 -5.71 7.43
C LEU A 39 18.96 -4.92 6.32
N TRP A 40 19.19 -3.60 6.29
CA TRP A 40 18.69 -2.72 5.25
C TRP A 40 19.09 -3.20 3.85
N THR A 41 20.39 -3.36 3.59
CA THR A 41 20.88 -3.81 2.27
C THR A 41 20.32 -5.17 1.86
N LYS A 42 20.03 -6.06 2.81
CA LYS A 42 19.43 -7.38 2.51
C LYS A 42 17.93 -7.31 2.22
N GLY A 43 17.24 -6.32 2.76
CA GLY A 43 15.78 -6.25 2.76
C GLY A 43 15.17 -5.16 1.86
N SER A 44 15.92 -4.11 1.52
CA SER A 44 15.43 -2.90 0.84
C SER A 44 14.73 -3.22 -0.47
N ASP A 45 15.32 -4.07 -1.31
CA ASP A 45 14.76 -4.44 -2.61
C ASP A 45 13.38 -5.09 -2.50
N ARG A 46 13.17 -5.93 -1.48
CA ARG A 46 11.88 -6.57 -1.23
C ARG A 46 10.89 -5.54 -0.70
N MET A 47 11.33 -4.66 0.18
CA MET A 47 10.48 -3.60 0.73
C MET A 47 10.01 -2.64 -0.36
N HIS A 48 10.88 -2.21 -1.28
CA HIS A 48 10.52 -1.35 -2.41
C HIS A 48 9.52 -2.02 -3.35
N LYS A 49 9.63 -3.34 -3.58
CA LYS A 49 8.60 -4.08 -4.35
C LYS A 49 7.24 -4.06 -3.66
N ILE A 50 7.22 -4.24 -2.33
CA ILE A 50 5.99 -4.17 -1.55
C ILE A 50 5.41 -2.75 -1.57
N GLU A 51 6.27 -1.73 -1.47
CA GLU A 51 5.88 -0.33 -1.58
C GLU A 51 5.20 -0.04 -2.93
N GLN A 52 5.76 -0.53 -4.03
CA GLN A 52 5.16 -0.36 -5.36
C GLN A 52 3.77 -0.98 -5.45
N ILE A 53 3.58 -2.18 -4.87
CA ILE A 53 2.27 -2.84 -4.81
C ILE A 53 1.31 -2.03 -3.94
N ALA A 54 1.73 -1.56 -2.77
CA ALA A 54 0.91 -0.75 -1.89
C ALA A 54 0.49 0.59 -2.54
N ARG A 55 1.39 1.25 -3.28
CA ARG A 55 1.05 2.45 -4.06
C ARG A 55 0.04 2.16 -5.16
N ALA A 56 0.14 1.01 -5.83
CA ALA A 56 -0.86 0.59 -6.82
C ALA A 56 -2.21 0.31 -6.16
N ALA A 57 -2.21 -0.38 -5.01
CA ALA A 57 -3.41 -0.68 -4.24
C ALA A 57 -4.07 0.60 -3.72
N LEU A 58 -3.31 1.61 -3.28
CA LEU A 58 -3.85 2.88 -2.80
C LEU A 58 -4.54 3.65 -3.92
N ARG A 59 -3.96 3.66 -5.12
CA ARG A 59 -4.61 4.23 -6.31
C ARG A 59 -5.92 3.51 -6.62
N PHE A 60 -5.90 2.18 -6.59
CA PHE A 60 -7.10 1.37 -6.79
C PHE A 60 -8.17 1.65 -5.72
N GLN A 61 -7.80 1.73 -4.44
CA GLN A 61 -8.69 2.08 -3.33
C GLN A 61 -9.36 3.44 -3.55
N LYS A 62 -8.59 4.46 -3.96
CA LYS A 62 -9.12 5.80 -4.25
C LYS A 62 -10.12 5.79 -5.40
N GLU A 63 -9.82 5.07 -6.49
CA GLU A 63 -10.76 4.95 -7.60
C GLU A 63 -12.02 4.14 -7.23
N CYS A 64 -11.89 3.11 -6.40
CA CYS A 64 -13.04 2.37 -5.87
C CYS A 64 -13.92 3.24 -4.96
N ALA A 65 -13.32 4.08 -4.09
CA ALA A 65 -14.08 4.97 -3.20
C ALA A 65 -14.91 5.98 -4.01
N LYS A 66 -14.32 6.58 -5.06
CA LYS A 66 -15.03 7.44 -6.01
C LYS A 66 -16.18 6.72 -6.70
N ALA A 67 -15.93 5.53 -7.23
CA ALA A 67 -16.93 4.75 -7.97
C ALA A 67 -18.11 4.31 -7.07
N LEU A 68 -17.86 4.09 -5.79
CA LEU A 68 -18.85 3.68 -4.80
C LEU A 68 -19.54 4.86 -4.09
N GLY A 69 -19.12 6.11 -4.36
CA GLY A 69 -19.70 7.31 -3.75
C GLY A 69 -19.40 7.45 -2.25
N VAL A 70 -18.27 6.89 -1.79
CA VAL A 70 -17.83 6.95 -0.38
C VAL A 70 -16.86 8.12 -0.15
N GLU A 71 -16.94 9.17 -0.97
CA GLU A 71 -16.20 10.41 -0.69
C GLU A 71 -16.82 11.05 0.57
N GLU A 72 -16.07 11.05 1.68
CA GLU A 72 -16.37 11.93 2.81
C GLU A 72 -16.36 13.37 2.30
N ALA A 73 -17.47 14.07 2.54
CA ALA A 73 -17.63 15.50 2.29
C ALA A 73 -16.72 16.35 3.19
#